data_AF-A0A962LJV1-F1
#
_entry.id   AF-A0A962LJV1-F1
#
_cell.length_a   1.000
_cell.length_b   1.000
_cell.length_c   1.000
_cell.angle_alpha   90.00
_cell.angle_beta   90.00
_cell.angle_gamma   90.00
#
_symmetry.space_group_name_H-M   'P 1'
#
loop_
_entity.id
_entity.type
_entity.pdbx_description
1 polymer ?
#
loop_
_entity_poly.entity_id
_entity_poly.type
_entity_poly.pdbx_seq_one_letter_code
_entity_poly.pdbx_strand_id
1 'polypeptide(L)'
;MIQRISRTALLLAAAFWTALPLAAADKPNIVILATGGTIAGSAESQTQAGYTSGQVGVDVLINAVPQLAELANISGEQVANVGSQDMSDAIWLKLADRINALLAKP
;
A
#
# COMPACT_ATOMS: atom_id res chain seq x y z
N MET A 1 -0.57 66.29 -36.86
CA MET A 1 0.48 65.44 -36.27
C MET A 1 -0.20 64.66 -35.14
N ILE A 2 -0.76 63.47 -35.43
CA ILE A 2 -0.14 62.14 -35.20
C ILE A 2 0.00 61.93 -33.67
N GLN A 3 -0.70 61.05 -32.96
CA GLN A 3 -1.30 59.75 -33.29
C GLN A 3 -2.39 59.37 -32.27
N ARG A 4 -3.52 58.82 -32.74
CA ARG A 4 -4.51 58.10 -31.94
C ARG A 4 -3.91 56.74 -31.57
N ILE A 5 -3.60 56.51 -30.29
CA ILE A 5 -3.26 55.17 -29.80
C ILE A 5 -4.58 54.43 -29.58
N SER A 6 -4.76 53.34 -30.32
CA SER A 6 -6.00 52.57 -30.42
C SER A 6 -6.28 51.80 -29.13
N ARG A 7 -7.56 51.73 -28.75
CA ARG A 7 -8.07 50.95 -27.59
C ARG A 7 -8.03 49.43 -27.82
N THR A 8 -7.27 48.96 -28.82
CA THR A 8 -7.29 47.57 -29.30
C THR A 8 -6.17 46.70 -28.72
N ALA A 9 -5.31 47.24 -27.86
CA ALA A 9 -4.21 46.50 -27.22
C ALA A 9 -4.54 46.04 -25.79
N LEU A 10 -5.81 45.80 -25.46
CA LEU A 10 -6.26 45.47 -24.11
C LEU A 10 -6.85 44.05 -23.96
N LEU A 11 -6.73 43.14 -24.94
CA LEU A 11 -7.49 41.87 -24.90
C LEU A 11 -6.70 40.58 -25.19
N LEU A 12 -5.38 40.54 -25.05
CA LEU A 12 -4.61 39.31 -25.34
C LEU A 12 -3.53 38.93 -24.31
N ALA A 13 -3.57 39.48 -23.09
CA ALA A 13 -2.63 39.11 -22.02
C ALA A 13 -3.24 38.22 -20.92
N ALA A 14 -4.41 37.63 -21.15
CA ALA A 14 -5.10 36.81 -20.17
C ALA A 14 -5.47 35.44 -20.77
N ALA A 15 -4.51 34.51 -20.79
CA ALA A 15 -4.79 33.06 -20.83
C ALA A 15 -3.49 32.22 -20.90
N PHE A 16 -2.58 32.35 -19.94
CA PHE A 16 -1.62 31.27 -19.68
C PHE A 16 -1.24 31.29 -18.20
N TRP A 17 -2.25 31.08 -17.35
CA TRP A 17 -1.99 30.46 -16.05
C TRP A 17 -1.75 28.98 -16.32
N THR A 18 -0.49 28.59 -16.49
CA THR A 18 -0.11 27.19 -16.39
C THR A 18 -0.38 26.78 -14.94
N ALA A 19 -1.44 26.02 -14.72
CA ALA A 19 -1.58 25.27 -13.48
C ALA A 19 -0.38 24.31 -13.43
N LEU A 20 0.57 24.59 -12.54
CA LEU A 20 1.60 23.61 -12.19
C LEU A 20 0.86 22.37 -11.70
N PRO A 21 1.10 21.17 -12.25
CA PRO A 21 0.55 19.97 -11.67
C PRO A 21 1.11 19.90 -10.25
N LEU A 22 0.24 19.98 -9.26
CA LEU A 22 0.62 19.66 -7.90
C LEU A 22 1.01 18.18 -7.94
N ALA A 23 2.31 17.88 -7.90
CA ALA A 23 2.78 16.51 -7.88
C ALA A 23 2.06 15.81 -6.73
N ALA A 24 1.21 14.84 -7.05
CA ALA A 24 0.64 13.98 -6.04
C ALA A 24 1.82 13.32 -5.32
N ALA A 25 1.87 13.42 -4.00
CA ALA A 25 2.91 12.75 -3.23
C ALA A 25 2.88 11.25 -3.59
N ASP A 26 4.05 10.69 -3.94
CA ASP A 26 4.13 9.27 -4.24
C ASP A 26 3.65 8.45 -3.04
N LYS A 27 2.83 7.45 -3.32
CA LYS A 27 2.35 6.53 -2.29
C LYS A 27 3.53 5.78 -1.67
N PRO A 28 3.54 5.56 -0.35
CA PRO A 28 4.58 4.76 0.29
C PRO A 28 4.53 3.32 -0.21
N ASN A 29 5.70 2.68 -0.28
CA ASN A 29 5.82 1.25 -0.58
C ASN A 29 5.77 0.45 0.73
N ILE A 30 4.78 -0.44 0.88
CA ILE A 30 4.60 -1.24 2.09
C ILE A 30 4.64 -2.73 1.73
N VAL A 31 5.47 -3.48 2.45
CA VAL A 31 5.54 -4.94 2.34
C VAL A 31 4.85 -5.58 3.54
N ILE A 32 3.85 -6.43 3.30
CA ILE A 32 3.17 -7.21 4.32
C ILE A 32 3.87 -8.56 4.44
N LEU A 33 4.56 -8.79 5.55
CA LEU A 33 5.16 -10.08 5.89
C LEU A 33 4.16 -10.92 6.68
N ALA A 34 3.55 -11.92 6.03
CA ALA A 34 2.54 -12.77 6.66
C ALA A 34 3.16 -13.97 7.38
N THR A 35 2.72 -14.21 8.62
CA THR A 35 3.19 -15.31 9.49
C THR A 35 2.10 -16.32 9.82
N GLY A 36 0.83 -16.00 9.54
CA GLY A 36 -0.34 -16.81 9.87
C GLY A 36 -1.24 -16.10 10.87
N GLY A 37 -1.54 -16.76 11.98
CA GLY A 37 -2.49 -16.30 13.01
C GLY A 37 -3.96 -16.40 12.59
N THR A 38 -4.85 -15.92 13.46
CA THR A 38 -6.31 -15.91 13.24
C THR A 38 -6.74 -15.16 11.99
N ILE A 39 -6.04 -14.08 11.62
CA ILE A 39 -6.36 -13.30 10.42
C ILE A 39 -6.19 -14.11 9.13
N ALA A 40 -5.24 -15.04 9.13
CA ALA A 40 -5.03 -16.00 8.06
C ALA A 40 -5.81 -17.31 8.32
N GLY A 41 -6.71 -17.33 9.30
CA GLY A 41 -7.47 -18.50 9.68
C GLY A 41 -8.66 -18.76 8.76
N SER A 42 -9.08 -20.01 8.66
CA SER A 42 -10.33 -20.39 8.00
C SER A 42 -11.18 -21.26 8.93
N ALA A 43 -12.50 -21.12 8.81
CA ALA A 43 -13.50 -21.95 9.48
C ALA A 43 -14.50 -22.46 8.45
N GLU A 44 -15.19 -23.58 8.71
CA GLU A 44 -16.17 -24.11 7.75
C GLU A 44 -17.42 -23.23 7.66
N SER A 45 -17.75 -22.50 8.72
CA SER A 45 -18.84 -21.53 8.72
C SER A 45 -18.55 -20.36 9.66
N GLN A 46 -19.21 -19.22 9.42
CA GLN A 46 -19.03 -18.00 10.22
C GLN A 46 -19.50 -18.14 11.69
N THR A 47 -20.32 -19.15 12.00
CA THR A 47 -20.88 -19.37 13.33
C THR A 47 -20.18 -20.50 14.11
N GLN A 48 -19.19 -21.17 13.50
CA GLN A 48 -18.45 -22.24 14.15
C GLN A 48 -17.53 -21.68 15.23
N ALA A 49 -17.57 -22.27 16.42
CA ALA A 49 -16.62 -21.98 17.48
C ALA A 49 -15.28 -22.66 17.17
N GLY A 50 -14.44 -21.99 16.38
CA GLY A 50 -13.09 -22.45 16.04
C GLY A 50 -12.61 -21.97 14.68
N TYR A 51 -11.29 -21.88 14.50
CA TYR A 51 -10.65 -21.61 13.23
C TYR A 51 -9.35 -22.41 13.15
N THR A 52 -8.94 -22.79 11.95
CA THR A 52 -7.60 -23.33 11.73
C THR A 52 -6.71 -22.16 11.31
N SER A 53 -5.69 -21.87 12.12
CA SER A 53 -4.74 -20.78 11.84
C SER A 53 -3.94 -21.05 10.57
N GLY A 54 -3.56 -19.98 9.88
CA GLY A 54 -2.64 -20.07 8.75
C GLY A 54 -3.12 -20.95 7.59
N GLN A 55 -4.35 -20.76 7.16
CA GLN A 55 -4.92 -21.43 5.97
C GLN A 55 -5.00 -20.48 4.76
N VAL A 56 -4.99 -19.17 5.00
CA VAL A 56 -5.15 -18.13 4.00
C VAL A 56 -3.80 -17.46 3.72
N GLY A 57 -3.37 -17.47 2.45
CA GLY A 57 -2.12 -16.82 2.03
C GLY A 57 -2.22 -15.29 1.98
N VAL A 58 -1.08 -14.62 2.07
CA VAL A 58 -0.97 -13.15 2.09
C VAL A 58 -1.69 -12.45 0.94
N ASP A 59 -1.61 -12.98 -0.28
CA ASP A 59 -2.24 -12.36 -1.45
C ASP A 59 -3.77 -12.38 -1.34
N VAL A 60 -4.34 -13.45 -0.76
CA VAL A 60 -5.78 -13.55 -0.53
C VAL A 60 -6.22 -12.49 0.48
N LEU A 61 -5.44 -12.25 1.53
CA LEU A 61 -5.73 -11.21 2.53
C LEU A 61 -5.63 -9.80 1.94
N ILE A 62 -4.63 -9.54 1.09
CA ILE A 62 -4.49 -8.25 0.39
C ILE A 62 -5.69 -8.02 -0.54
N ASN A 63 -6.05 -9.03 -1.33
CA ASN A 63 -7.16 -8.93 -2.29
C ASN A 63 -8.54 -8.81 -1.60
N ALA A 64 -8.66 -9.26 -0.35
CA ALA A 64 -9.88 -9.08 0.44
C ALA A 64 -10.12 -7.61 0.86
N VAL A 65 -9.09 -6.75 0.81
CA VAL A 65 -9.17 -5.34 1.22
C VAL A 65 -8.62 -4.41 0.12
N PRO A 66 -9.34 -4.25 -1.00
CA PRO A 66 -8.86 -3.47 -2.15
C PRO A 66 -8.59 -1.98 -1.82
N GLN A 67 -9.20 -1.44 -0.77
CA GLN A 67 -9.01 -0.07 -0.31
C GLN A 67 -7.55 0.23 0.12
N LEU A 68 -6.74 -0.79 0.42
CA LEU A 68 -5.32 -0.61 0.72
C LEU A 68 -4.56 0.06 -0.44
N ALA A 69 -4.99 -0.16 -1.68
CA ALA A 69 -4.40 0.43 -2.87
C ALA A 69 -4.56 1.96 -2.92
N GLU A 70 -5.53 2.53 -2.18
CA GLU A 70 -5.69 3.99 -2.07
C GLU A 70 -4.61 4.61 -1.17
N LEU A 71 -4.09 3.84 -0.21
CA LEU A 71 -3.18 4.31 0.83
C LEU A 71 -1.69 4.13 0.46
N ALA A 72 -1.35 3.02 -0.19
CA ALA A 72 0.04 2.62 -0.40
C ALA A 72 0.20 1.66 -1.59
N ASN A 73 1.44 1.55 -2.10
CA ASN A 73 1.82 0.47 -3.00
C ASN A 73 2.10 -0.77 -2.15
N ILE A 74 1.15 -1.69 -2.07
CA ILE A 74 1.22 -2.88 -1.23
C ILE A 74 1.84 -4.06 -2.00
N SER A 75 2.74 -4.78 -1.34
CA SER A 75 3.19 -6.12 -1.76
C SER A 75 3.11 -7.09 -0.58
N GLY A 76 2.91 -8.38 -0.85
CA GLY A 76 2.84 -9.43 0.16
C GLY A 76 4.01 -10.40 0.05
N GLU A 77 4.50 -10.88 1.19
CA GLU A 77 5.42 -12.01 1.26
C GLU A 77 5.06 -12.95 2.42
N GLN A 78 4.97 -14.25 2.13
CA GLN A 78 4.67 -15.26 3.14
C GLN A 78 5.96 -15.73 3.83
N VAL A 79 6.08 -15.48 5.13
CA VAL A 79 7.24 -15.90 5.96
C VAL A 79 6.98 -17.24 6.65
N ALA A 80 5.79 -17.40 7.21
CA ALA A 80 5.33 -18.60 7.91
C ALA A 80 3.80 -18.70 7.82
N ASN A 81 3.22 -19.82 8.27
CA ASN A 81 1.78 -20.01 8.24
C ASN A 81 1.32 -20.82 9.46
N VAL A 82 1.51 -20.26 10.66
CA VAL A 82 1.33 -20.96 11.94
C VAL A 82 0.42 -20.19 12.89
N GLY A 83 -0.05 -20.84 13.96
CA GLY A 83 -0.63 -20.15 15.11
C GLY A 83 0.41 -19.28 15.80
N SER A 84 0.01 -18.17 16.42
CA SER A 84 0.95 -17.31 17.14
C SER A 84 1.61 -18.04 18.32
N GLN A 85 0.91 -19.02 18.91
CA GLN A 85 1.42 -19.93 19.94
C GLN A 85 2.51 -20.89 19.44
N ASP A 86 2.60 -21.11 18.12
CA ASP A 86 3.52 -22.06 17.48
C ASP A 86 4.73 -21.34 16.85
N MET A 87 4.90 -20.04 17.09
CA MET A 87 6.05 -19.28 16.64
C MET A 87 7.32 -19.75 17.35
N SER A 88 8.26 -20.32 16.60
CA SER A 88 9.56 -20.77 17.10
C SER A 88 10.67 -19.76 16.86
N ASP A 89 11.78 -19.90 17.60
CA ASP A 89 12.98 -19.06 17.43
C ASP A 89 13.48 -19.05 15.98
N ALA A 90 13.40 -20.18 15.28
CA ALA A 90 13.78 -20.27 13.87
C ALA A 90 12.89 -19.40 12.98
N ILE A 91 11.58 -19.33 13.25
CA ILE A 91 10.66 -18.46 12.50
C ILE A 91 10.92 -17.00 12.86
N TRP A 92 11.16 -16.69 14.13
CA TRP A 92 11.50 -15.33 14.57
C TRP A 92 12.78 -14.81 13.92
N LEU A 93 13.84 -15.62 13.88
CA LEU A 93 15.10 -15.26 13.22
C LEU A 93 14.89 -15.05 11.72
N LYS A 94 14.17 -15.97 11.04
CA LYS A 94 13.81 -15.81 9.63
C LYS A 94 13.06 -14.51 9.37
N LEU A 95 12.11 -14.16 10.23
CA LEU A 95 11.33 -12.93 10.12
C LEU A 95 12.22 -11.69 10.31
N ALA A 96 13.07 -11.68 11.35
CA ALA A 96 13.98 -10.57 11.63
C ALA A 96 14.97 -10.33 10.48
N ASP A 97 15.60 -11.40 9.97
CA ASP A 97 16.50 -11.32 8.82
C ASP A 97 15.80 -10.75 7.59
N ARG A 98 14.54 -11.16 7.37
CA ARG A 98 13.77 -10.67 6.23
C ARG A 98 13.40 -9.20 6.36
N ILE A 99 12.99 -8.77 7.56
CA ILE A 99 12.70 -7.35 7.85
C ILE A 99 13.95 -6.50 7.57
N ASN A 100 15.10 -6.90 8.10
CA ASN A 100 16.37 -6.19 7.89
C ASN A 100 16.73 -6.10 6.40
N ALA A 101 16.58 -7.20 5.65
CA ALA A 101 16.85 -7.22 4.22
C ALA A 101 15.90 -6.31 3.40
N LEU A 102 14.65 -6.15 3.83
CA LEU A 102 13.68 -5.28 3.16
C LEU A 102 13.93 -3.81 3.48
N LEU A 103 14.22 -3.47 4.74
CA LEU A 103 14.48 -2.10 5.18
C LEU A 103 15.85 -1.56 4.75
N ALA A 104 16.79 -2.44 4.39
CA ALA A 104 18.08 -2.04 3.82
C ALA A 104 17.98 -1.60 2.34
N LYS A 105 16.84 -1.79 1.69
CA LYS A 105 16.63 -1.33 0.30
C LYS A 105 16.43 0.20 0.32
N PRO A 106 17.08 0.93 -0.61
CA PRO A 106 16.96 2.38 -0.72
C PRO A 106 15.56 2.84 -1.13
#